data_AF-A0AAU3EN87-F1
#
_entry.id   AF-A0AAU3EN87-F1
#
_cell.length_a   1.000
_cell.length_b   1.000
_cell.length_c   1.000
_cell.angle_alpha   90.00
_cell.angle_beta   90.00
_cell.angle_gamma   90.00
#
_symmetry.space_group_name_H-M   'P 1'
#
loop_
_entity.id
_entity.type
_entity.pdbx_description
1 polymer ?
#
loop_
_entity_poly.entity_id
_entity_poly.type
_entity_poly.pdbx_seq_one_letter_code
_entity_poly.pdbx_strand_id
1 'polypeptide(L)'
;MRGLAHWEELRSGDSGELILAVDTPPRGPAPSDFRELIPLLDTRHTVWRATESDRTHPRGTCLDEYIAPWTDEVRAAGLRVRAVLGYGVGGIFAGAIADGVGRDQGRTPEVLLFDPELVDSGTVVDEFRRLVSTVSHSLTGRALERLERESAALLADAGADDDAGALAIGLHGVLSQAIGDEPERVGSVAGMAGQALGLATARLSSLAIADAVNVVPLWSAGTALCSSSPDSGLNRTRSVLLLPDAALVGREILFEDRHAEVLRSTTVARMASELLGSSDA
;
A
#
# COMPACT_ATOMS: atom_id res chain seq x y z
N MET A 1 1.60 24.48 13.19
CA MET A 1 1.62 23.48 12.10
C MET A 1 0.20 23.20 11.68
N ARG A 2 -0.14 23.37 10.39
CA ARG A 2 -1.36 22.73 9.85
C ARG A 2 -1.17 21.22 10.06
N GLY A 3 -2.23 20.52 10.47
CA GLY A 3 -2.16 19.08 10.72
C GLY A 3 -1.72 18.34 9.47
N LEU A 4 -0.90 17.31 9.65
CA LEU A 4 -0.55 16.33 8.63
C LEU A 4 -1.80 15.49 8.36
N ALA A 5 -2.55 15.80 7.30
CA ALA A 5 -3.81 15.10 7.04
C ALA A 5 -3.55 13.72 6.42
N HIS A 6 -2.43 13.56 5.73
CA HIS A 6 -2.04 12.35 4.99
C HIS A 6 -0.87 11.60 5.63
N TRP A 7 -0.35 12.11 6.74
CA TRP A 7 0.74 11.50 7.50
C TRP A 7 0.43 11.41 8.99
N GLU A 8 0.86 10.32 9.59
CA GLU A 8 0.90 10.11 11.03
C GLU A 8 2.36 10.07 11.47
N GLU A 9 2.74 10.90 12.43
CA GLU A 9 4.08 10.82 13.00
C GLU A 9 4.18 9.64 13.97
N LEU A 10 5.02 8.66 13.63
CA LEU A 10 5.29 7.49 14.47
C LEU A 10 6.47 7.69 15.42
N ARG A 11 7.44 8.53 15.02
CA ARG A 11 8.62 8.86 15.80
C ARG A 11 9.07 10.28 15.49
N SER A 12 9.33 11.07 16.53
CA SER A 12 10.06 12.34 16.41
C SER A 12 11.57 12.08 16.47
N GLY A 13 12.33 12.69 15.57
CA GLY A 13 13.79 12.63 15.55
C GLY A 13 14.44 14.01 15.69
N ASP A 14 15.76 14.05 15.83
CA ASP A 14 16.56 15.27 16.00
C ASP A 14 17.56 15.52 14.86
N SER A 15 17.66 14.61 13.88
CA SER A 15 18.57 14.74 12.72
C SER A 15 18.23 15.88 11.77
N GLY A 16 17.01 16.42 11.80
CA GLY A 16 16.50 17.39 10.82
C GLY A 16 16.11 16.78 9.46
N GLU A 17 16.17 15.45 9.32
CA GLU A 17 15.72 14.71 8.13
C GLU A 17 14.52 13.80 8.46
N LEU A 18 13.78 13.44 7.40
CA LEU A 18 12.52 12.71 7.46
C LEU A 18 12.63 11.34 6.75
N ILE A 19 12.05 10.32 7.36
CA ILE A 19 11.74 9.03 6.75
C ILE A 19 10.24 8.95 6.53
N LEU A 20 9.83 8.55 5.34
CA LEU A 20 8.44 8.28 5.00
C LEU A 20 8.21 6.78 4.98
N ALA A 21 7.12 6.30 5.57
CA ALA A 21 6.75 4.90 5.59
C ALA A 21 5.39 4.70 4.91
N VAL A 22 5.34 3.87 3.88
CA VAL A 22 4.18 3.67 3.03
C VAL A 22 3.78 2.20 3.10
N ASP A 23 2.74 1.91 3.87
CA ASP A 23 2.09 0.62 3.87
C ASP A 23 0.66 0.73 3.32
N THR A 24 0.18 -0.39 2.80
CA THR A 24 -1.25 -0.61 2.62
C THR A 24 -1.60 -1.80 3.51
N PRO A 25 -1.77 -1.59 4.83
CA PRO A 25 -1.78 -2.69 5.78
C PRO A 25 -2.95 -3.62 5.43
N PRO A 26 -2.70 -4.94 5.24
CA PRO A 26 -3.79 -5.87 5.03
C PRO A 26 -4.70 -5.81 6.25
N ARG A 27 -6.02 -5.65 6.10
CA ARG A 27 -6.93 -5.75 7.25
C ARG A 27 -7.15 -7.24 7.54
N GLY A 28 -6.52 -7.74 8.60
CA GLY A 28 -6.55 -9.17 8.98
C GLY A 28 -6.22 -9.37 10.47
N PRO A 29 -6.20 -10.62 10.98
CA PRO A 29 -6.06 -10.90 12.41
C PRO A 29 -4.65 -10.63 12.99
N ALA A 30 -3.63 -10.40 12.16
CA ALA A 30 -2.27 -10.06 12.59
C ALA A 30 -1.54 -9.21 11.52
N PRO A 31 -2.05 -8.03 11.16
CA PRO A 31 -1.52 -7.26 10.05
C PRO A 31 -0.12 -6.75 10.43
N SER A 32 0.84 -6.88 9.52
CA SER A 32 2.16 -6.27 9.71
C SER A 32 2.04 -4.80 9.31
N ASP A 33 2.48 -3.90 10.19
CA ASP A 33 2.39 -2.44 10.04
C ASP A 33 3.72 -1.81 10.46
N PHE A 34 4.11 -0.71 9.85
CA PHE A 34 5.32 0.03 10.25
C PHE A 34 5.31 0.45 11.72
N ARG A 35 4.15 0.56 12.39
CA ARG A 35 4.05 0.75 13.85
C ARG A 35 4.79 -0.32 14.66
N GLU A 36 5.00 -1.50 14.11
CA GLU A 36 5.75 -2.57 14.76
C GLU A 36 7.25 -2.47 14.48
N LEU A 37 7.63 -1.98 13.29
CA LEU A 37 9.03 -1.85 12.89
C LEU A 37 9.69 -0.59 13.48
N ILE A 38 9.02 0.56 13.41
CA ILE A 38 9.61 1.85 13.78
C ILE A 38 10.14 1.89 15.23
N PRO A 39 9.49 1.27 16.23
CA PRO A 39 10.06 1.17 17.57
C PRO A 39 11.37 0.37 17.64
N LEU A 40 11.59 -0.56 16.71
CA LEU A 40 12.78 -1.42 16.64
C LEU A 40 13.95 -0.78 15.89
N LEU A 41 13.70 0.30 15.14
CA LEU A 41 14.76 0.98 14.38
C LEU A 41 15.67 1.81 15.29
N ASP A 42 16.98 1.67 15.09
CA ASP A 42 17.99 2.57 15.63
C ASP A 42 18.19 3.73 14.66
N THR A 43 17.40 4.79 14.83
CA THR A 43 17.42 5.97 13.97
C THR A 43 17.11 7.26 14.73
N ARG A 44 17.76 8.35 14.30
CA ARG A 44 17.55 9.72 14.77
C ARG A 44 16.63 10.54 13.85
N HIS A 45 16.10 9.91 12.80
CA HIS A 45 15.21 10.57 11.86
C HIS A 45 13.78 10.63 12.39
N THR A 46 13.07 11.69 12.03
CA THR A 46 11.62 11.73 12.19
C THR A 46 11.01 10.73 11.23
N VAL A 47 9.97 10.01 11.64
CA VAL A 47 9.30 9.00 10.81
C VAL A 47 7.83 9.30 10.70
N TRP A 48 7.35 9.49 9.47
CA TRP A 48 5.95 9.67 9.13
C TRP A 48 5.43 8.46 8.38
N ARG A 49 4.29 7.93 8.80
CA ARG A 49 3.57 6.84 8.12
C ARG A 49 2.41 7.41 7.33
N ALA A 50 2.25 6.97 6.09
CA ALA A 50 1.12 7.35 5.26
C ALA A 50 -0.18 6.93 5.93
N THR A 51 -1.16 7.82 5.98
CA THR A 51 -2.53 7.48 6.36
C THR A 51 -3.35 7.26 5.09
N GLU A 52 -4.16 6.20 5.08
CA GLU A 52 -5.13 6.01 4.00
C GLU A 52 -6.09 7.20 3.98
N SER A 53 -6.25 7.81 2.81
CA SER A 53 -7.36 8.72 2.60
C SER A 53 -8.63 7.89 2.44
N ASP A 54 -9.71 8.29 3.09
CA ASP A 54 -11.07 7.79 2.84
C ASP A 54 -11.63 8.25 1.48
N ARG A 55 -10.82 8.97 0.69
CA ARG A 55 -11.18 9.47 -0.62
C ARG A 55 -11.25 8.32 -1.60
N THR A 56 -12.44 8.10 -2.13
CA THR A 56 -12.60 7.38 -3.39
C THR A 56 -11.99 8.22 -4.50
N HIS A 57 -11.17 7.57 -5.32
CA HIS A 57 -10.54 8.24 -6.46
C HIS A 57 -11.43 8.04 -7.69
N PRO A 58 -11.69 9.11 -8.47
CA PRO A 58 -12.39 8.98 -9.74
C PRO A 58 -11.73 7.92 -10.63
N ARG A 59 -12.54 7.22 -11.42
CA ARG A 59 -12.00 6.32 -12.45
C ARG A 59 -11.04 7.11 -13.37
N GLY A 60 -9.88 6.53 -13.63
CA GLY A 60 -8.84 7.16 -14.45
C GLY A 60 -7.93 8.14 -13.71
N THR A 61 -8.02 8.21 -12.37
CA THR A 61 -7.01 8.93 -11.55
C THR A 61 -5.63 8.36 -11.86
N CYS A 62 -4.69 9.22 -12.25
CA CYS A 62 -3.33 8.78 -12.53
C CYS A 62 -2.49 8.69 -11.25
N LEU A 63 -1.34 8.03 -11.33
CA LEU A 63 -0.44 7.85 -10.17
C LEU A 63 -0.02 9.18 -9.53
N ASP A 64 0.34 10.18 -10.33
CA ASP A 64 0.77 11.50 -9.81
C ASP A 64 -0.35 12.20 -9.04
N GLU A 65 -1.58 12.15 -9.55
CA GLU A 65 -2.76 12.70 -8.86
C GLU A 65 -3.06 11.94 -7.56
N TYR A 66 -2.85 10.63 -7.55
CA TYR A 66 -3.02 9.79 -6.37
C TYR A 66 -2.01 10.15 -5.29
N ILE A 67 -0.72 10.26 -5.62
CA ILE A 67 0.33 10.51 -4.63
C ILE A 67 0.48 11.97 -4.22
N ALA A 68 -0.07 12.91 -5.01
CA ALA A 68 0.07 14.35 -4.80
C ALA A 68 -0.20 14.82 -3.36
N PRO A 69 -1.27 14.38 -2.66
CA PRO A 69 -1.54 14.83 -1.30
C PRO A 69 -0.40 14.51 -0.32
N TRP A 70 0.23 13.34 -0.45
CA TRP A 70 1.37 12.95 0.38
C TRP A 70 2.61 13.76 0.05
N THR A 71 2.95 13.93 -1.23
CA THR A 71 4.13 14.68 -1.67
C THR A 71 4.02 16.17 -1.39
N ASP A 72 2.81 16.74 -1.52
CA ASP A 72 2.55 18.17 -1.27
C ASP A 72 2.69 18.51 0.22
N GLU A 73 2.22 17.63 1.13
CA GLU A 73 2.42 17.82 2.57
C GLU A 73 3.90 17.76 2.97
N VAL A 74 4.66 16.84 2.38
CA VAL A 74 6.12 16.76 2.59
C VAL A 74 6.81 18.03 2.09
N ARG A 75 6.46 18.50 0.90
CA ARG A 75 6.99 19.76 0.34
C ARG A 75 6.64 20.95 1.22
N ALA A 76 5.40 21.03 1.71
CA ALA A 76 4.94 22.10 2.58
C ALA A 76 5.61 22.08 3.97
N ALA A 77 6.00 20.90 4.46
CA ALA A 77 6.75 20.76 5.69
C ALA A 77 8.20 21.26 5.59
N GLY A 78 8.77 21.29 4.38
CA GLY A 78 10.13 21.76 4.15
C GLY A 78 11.23 20.87 4.75
N LEU A 79 10.88 19.64 5.14
CA LEU A 79 11.83 18.65 5.66
C LEU A 79 12.48 17.91 4.48
N ARG A 80 13.78 17.65 4.60
CA ARG A 80 14.50 16.81 3.64
C ARG A 80 14.15 15.35 3.86
N VAL A 81 13.72 14.65 2.81
CA VAL A 81 13.43 13.21 2.90
C VAL A 81 14.70 12.43 2.64
N ARG A 82 15.11 11.69 3.66
CA ARG A 82 16.27 10.80 3.62
C ARG A 82 15.92 9.49 2.91
N ALA A 83 14.82 8.87 3.30
CA ALA A 83 14.39 7.59 2.78
C ALA A 83 12.87 7.45 2.72
N VAL A 84 12.41 6.60 1.81
CA VAL A 84 11.01 6.15 1.72
C VAL A 84 10.98 4.63 1.87
N LEU A 85 10.23 4.16 2.85
CA LEU A 85 10.00 2.76 3.17
C LEU A 85 8.68 2.32 2.54
N GLY A 86 8.66 1.13 1.94
CA GLY A 86 7.43 0.55 1.39
C GLY A 86 7.24 -0.90 1.81
N TYR A 87 6.02 -1.32 2.17
CA TYR A 87 5.72 -2.72 2.51
C TYR A 87 4.64 -3.32 1.61
N GLY A 88 4.87 -4.52 1.07
CA GLY A 88 3.91 -5.18 0.17
C GLY A 88 3.62 -4.33 -1.06
N VAL A 89 2.34 -4.20 -1.39
CA VAL A 89 1.84 -3.27 -2.43
C VAL A 89 2.22 -1.81 -2.15
N GLY A 90 2.42 -1.43 -0.89
CA GLY A 90 2.92 -0.09 -0.52
C GLY A 90 4.30 0.22 -1.10
N GLY A 91 5.09 -0.80 -1.48
CA GLY A 91 6.35 -0.65 -2.20
C GLY A 91 6.22 0.06 -3.56
N ILE A 92 5.09 -0.08 -4.23
CA ILE A 92 4.80 0.60 -5.51
C ILE A 92 4.73 2.11 -5.27
N PHE A 93 3.92 2.52 -4.31
CA PHE A 93 3.72 3.93 -3.96
C PHE A 93 4.96 4.54 -3.29
N ALA A 94 5.71 3.77 -2.50
CA ALA A 94 6.97 4.22 -1.92
C ALA A 94 7.98 4.67 -2.99
N GLY A 95 8.15 3.88 -4.06
CA GLY A 95 9.02 4.25 -5.17
C GLY A 95 8.53 5.50 -5.91
N ALA A 96 7.22 5.61 -6.14
CA ALA A 96 6.62 6.78 -6.80
C ALA A 96 6.76 8.06 -5.95
N ILE A 97 6.53 7.97 -4.63
CA ILE A 97 6.72 9.07 -3.69
C ILE A 97 8.19 9.49 -3.63
N ALA A 98 9.13 8.54 -3.62
CA ALA A 98 10.55 8.84 -3.64
C ALA A 98 10.97 9.58 -4.91
N ASP A 99 10.47 9.17 -6.08
CA ASP A 99 10.74 9.88 -7.33
C ASP A 99 10.15 11.30 -7.31
N GLY A 100 8.88 11.45 -6.90
CA GLY A 100 8.22 12.76 -6.78
C GLY A 100 8.95 13.72 -5.83
N VAL A 101 9.33 13.23 -4.65
CA VAL A 101 10.12 14.01 -3.67
C VAL A 101 11.53 14.30 -4.20
N GLY A 102 12.14 13.35 -4.91
CA GLY A 102 13.46 13.49 -5.51
C GLY A 102 13.55 14.64 -6.50
N ARG A 103 12.51 14.81 -7.34
CA ARG A 103 12.40 15.94 -8.28
C ARG A 103 12.40 17.29 -7.57
N ASP A 104 11.78 17.39 -6.39
CA ASP A 104 11.69 18.64 -5.63
C ASP A 104 12.99 18.97 -4.87
N GLN A 105 13.63 17.96 -4.26
CA GLN A 105 14.83 18.18 -3.44
C GLN A 105 16.15 18.05 -4.23
N GLY A 106 16.10 17.71 -5.52
CA GLY A 106 17.26 17.56 -6.40
C GLY A 106 18.10 16.29 -6.17
N ARG A 107 17.63 15.38 -5.30
CA ARG A 107 18.24 14.08 -5.02
C ARG A 107 17.15 13.09 -4.63
N THR A 108 17.08 11.93 -5.27
CA THR A 108 16.14 10.88 -4.89
C THR A 108 16.45 10.36 -3.47
N PRO A 109 15.45 10.26 -2.57
CA PRO A 109 15.61 9.55 -1.30
C PRO A 109 16.02 8.10 -1.51
N GLU A 110 16.62 7.48 -0.49
CA GLU A 110 16.80 6.03 -0.50
C GLU A 110 15.44 5.32 -0.48
N VAL A 111 15.29 4.24 -1.25
CA VAL A 111 14.07 3.43 -1.27
C VAL A 111 14.36 2.10 -0.62
N LEU A 112 13.72 1.84 0.52
CA LEU A 112 13.80 0.55 1.23
C LEU A 112 12.46 -0.18 1.13
N LEU A 113 12.47 -1.33 0.46
CA LEU A 113 11.28 -2.11 0.19
C LEU A 113 11.27 -3.33 1.12
N PHE A 114 10.21 -3.52 1.87
CA PHE A 114 10.00 -4.67 2.74
C PHE A 114 9.00 -5.57 2.02
N ASP A 115 9.44 -6.73 1.54
CA ASP A 115 8.61 -7.62 0.71
C ASP A 115 7.73 -6.88 -0.31
N PRO A 116 8.31 -6.15 -1.28
CA PRO A 116 7.50 -5.44 -2.27
C PRO A 116 6.71 -6.43 -3.13
N GLU A 117 5.45 -6.10 -3.39
CA GLU A 117 4.51 -6.92 -4.17
C GLU A 117 3.87 -6.12 -5.30
N LEU A 118 3.66 -6.78 -6.44
CA LEU A 118 2.74 -6.31 -7.47
C LEU A 118 1.29 -6.58 -7.12
N VAL A 119 0.40 -5.83 -7.76
CA VAL A 119 -1.02 -6.18 -7.81
C VAL A 119 -1.20 -7.21 -8.92
N ASP A 120 -1.89 -8.30 -8.59
CA ASP A 120 -2.36 -9.30 -9.55
C ASP A 120 -3.85 -9.58 -9.28
N SER A 121 -4.51 -10.31 -10.18
CA SER A 121 -5.93 -10.63 -10.02
C SER A 121 -6.20 -11.34 -8.69
N GLY A 122 -5.33 -12.27 -8.27
CA GLY A 122 -5.45 -12.97 -6.99
C GLY A 122 -5.45 -12.02 -5.79
N THR A 123 -4.55 -11.03 -5.77
CA THR A 123 -4.47 -9.99 -4.75
C THR A 123 -5.77 -9.18 -4.69
N VAL A 124 -6.32 -8.82 -5.85
CA VAL A 124 -7.60 -8.08 -5.94
C VAL A 124 -8.76 -8.93 -5.42
N VAL A 125 -8.85 -10.21 -5.80
CA VAL A 125 -9.91 -11.12 -5.34
C VAL A 125 -9.85 -11.30 -3.82
N ASP A 126 -8.66 -11.57 -3.29
CA ASP A 126 -8.47 -11.79 -1.87
C ASP A 126 -8.80 -10.53 -1.06
N GLU A 127 -8.42 -9.36 -1.56
CA GLU A 127 -8.79 -8.10 -0.92
C GLU A 127 -10.29 -7.86 -0.97
N PHE A 128 -10.92 -8.07 -2.13
CA PHE A 128 -12.37 -7.93 -2.26
C PHE A 128 -13.12 -8.84 -1.28
N ARG A 129 -12.74 -10.12 -1.16
CA ARG A 129 -13.36 -11.04 -0.19
C ARG A 129 -13.23 -10.55 1.25
N ARG A 130 -12.06 -10.02 1.63
CA ARG A 130 -11.84 -9.42 2.97
C ARG A 130 -12.74 -8.20 3.19
N LEU A 131 -12.83 -7.32 2.20
CA LEU A 131 -13.68 -6.13 2.26
C LEU A 131 -15.16 -6.52 2.40
N VAL A 132 -15.65 -7.47 1.58
CA VAL A 132 -17.02 -8.00 1.68
C VAL A 132 -17.28 -8.58 3.06
N SER A 133 -16.36 -9.37 3.63
CA SER A 133 -16.51 -9.91 4.99
C SER A 133 -16.62 -8.82 6.06
N THR A 134 -15.94 -7.69 5.87
CA THR A 134 -15.98 -6.55 6.79
C THR A 134 -17.31 -5.82 6.72
N VAL A 135 -17.91 -5.72 5.53
CA VAL A 135 -19.08 -4.86 5.30
C VAL A 135 -20.41 -5.63 5.17
N SER A 136 -20.38 -6.96 5.05
CA SER A 136 -21.55 -7.82 4.83
C SER A 136 -22.63 -7.66 5.92
N HIS A 137 -22.21 -7.53 7.18
CA HIS A 137 -23.10 -7.26 8.32
C HIS A 137 -23.86 -5.94 8.20
N SER A 138 -23.36 -5.04 7.34
CA SER A 138 -23.93 -3.74 7.03
C SER A 138 -24.66 -3.73 5.69
N LEU A 139 -25.06 -4.86 5.11
CA LEU A 139 -25.85 -4.93 3.88
C LEU A 139 -27.16 -5.67 4.12
N THR A 140 -28.23 -5.31 3.40
CA THR A 140 -29.44 -6.14 3.36
C THR A 140 -29.16 -7.45 2.64
N GLY A 141 -29.97 -8.48 2.92
CA GLY A 141 -29.85 -9.77 2.21
C GLY A 141 -29.95 -9.63 0.69
N ARG A 142 -30.80 -8.71 0.19
CA ARG A 142 -30.92 -8.44 -1.25
C ARG A 142 -29.65 -7.82 -1.84
N ALA A 143 -29.06 -6.83 -1.16
CA ALA A 143 -27.81 -6.21 -1.60
C ALA A 143 -26.65 -7.21 -1.57
N LEU A 144 -26.59 -8.07 -0.55
CA LEU A 144 -25.59 -9.13 -0.45
C LEU A 144 -25.72 -10.17 -1.56
N GLU A 145 -26.94 -10.69 -1.83
CA GLU A 145 -27.19 -11.63 -2.93
C GLU A 145 -26.82 -11.04 -4.31
N ARG A 146 -27.05 -9.74 -4.48
CA ARG A 146 -26.67 -9.02 -5.71
C ARG A 146 -25.15 -8.88 -5.81
N LEU A 147 -24.49 -8.43 -4.75
CA LEU A 147 -23.04 -8.31 -4.65
C LEU A 147 -22.35 -9.64 -4.95
N GLU A 148 -22.82 -10.74 -4.36
CA GLU A 148 -22.30 -12.09 -4.61
C GLU A 148 -22.47 -12.50 -6.08
N ARG A 149 -23.65 -12.30 -6.66
CA ARG A 149 -23.94 -12.68 -8.05
C ARG A 149 -23.11 -11.88 -9.06
N GLU A 150 -23.06 -10.57 -8.91
CA GLU A 150 -22.34 -9.68 -9.83
C GLU A 150 -20.83 -9.82 -9.69
N SER A 151 -20.31 -9.96 -8.47
CA SER A 151 -18.89 -10.24 -8.27
C SER A 151 -18.49 -11.61 -8.81
N ALA A 152 -19.29 -12.66 -8.62
CA ALA A 152 -19.02 -13.99 -9.21
C ALA A 152 -18.95 -13.95 -10.74
N ALA A 153 -19.80 -13.14 -11.40
CA ALA A 153 -19.74 -12.96 -12.84
C ALA A 153 -18.43 -12.29 -13.29
N LEU A 154 -17.99 -11.24 -12.60
CA LEU A 154 -16.71 -10.58 -12.89
C LEU A 154 -15.52 -11.53 -12.66
N LEU A 155 -15.54 -12.29 -11.57
CA LEU A 155 -14.48 -13.24 -11.24
C LEU A 155 -14.38 -14.39 -12.26
N ALA A 156 -15.50 -14.80 -12.84
CA ALA A 156 -15.51 -15.82 -13.90
C ALA A 156 -14.93 -15.29 -15.22
N ASP A 157 -15.13 -14.00 -15.52
CA ASP A 157 -14.66 -13.37 -16.77
C ASP A 157 -13.17 -12.97 -16.70
N ALA A 158 -12.68 -12.62 -15.50
CA ALA A 158 -11.30 -12.18 -15.28
C ALA A 158 -10.22 -13.24 -15.61
N GLY A 159 -10.58 -14.53 -15.68
CA GLY A 159 -9.64 -15.63 -15.94
C GLY A 159 -9.03 -15.65 -17.36
N ALA A 160 -9.42 -14.75 -18.26
CA ALA A 160 -8.99 -14.73 -19.65
C ALA A 160 -7.78 -13.83 -19.95
N ASP A 161 -7.65 -12.66 -19.32
CA ASP A 161 -6.69 -11.61 -19.73
C ASP A 161 -5.82 -11.04 -18.57
N ASP A 162 -5.95 -11.56 -17.34
CA ASP A 162 -5.22 -11.12 -16.11
C ASP A 162 -5.03 -9.58 -15.99
N ASP A 163 -6.12 -8.84 -16.17
CA ASP A 163 -6.17 -7.38 -15.97
C ASP A 163 -6.68 -7.09 -14.56
N ALA A 164 -5.75 -7.07 -13.60
CA ALA A 164 -6.06 -6.88 -12.19
C ALA A 164 -6.66 -5.49 -11.92
N GLY A 165 -6.22 -4.46 -12.63
CA GLY A 165 -6.76 -3.11 -12.54
C GLY A 165 -8.21 -3.02 -13.00
N ALA A 166 -8.53 -3.62 -14.14
CA ALA A 166 -9.91 -3.70 -14.61
C ALA A 166 -10.81 -4.49 -13.65
N LEU A 167 -10.30 -5.61 -13.11
CA LEU A 167 -11.01 -6.38 -12.10
C LEU A 167 -11.30 -5.55 -10.84
N ALA A 168 -10.31 -4.81 -10.34
CA ALA A 168 -10.46 -3.94 -9.17
C ALA A 168 -11.50 -2.83 -9.42
N ILE A 169 -11.49 -2.22 -10.61
CA ILE A 169 -12.48 -1.22 -11.03
C ILE A 169 -13.89 -1.81 -11.13
N GLY A 170 -14.01 -3.04 -11.64
CA GLY A 170 -15.27 -3.79 -11.74
C GLY A 170 -15.86 -4.09 -10.37
N LEU A 171 -15.05 -4.70 -9.48
CA LEU A 171 -15.46 -5.05 -8.12
C LEU A 171 -15.77 -3.80 -7.28
N HIS A 172 -15.02 -2.71 -7.47
CA HIS A 172 -15.35 -1.40 -6.90
C HIS A 172 -16.76 -0.95 -7.33
N GLY A 173 -17.08 -1.09 -8.61
CA GLY A 173 -18.39 -0.74 -9.16
C GLY A 173 -19.53 -1.55 -8.53
N VAL A 174 -19.36 -2.87 -8.44
CA VAL A 174 -20.35 -3.77 -7.83
C VAL A 174 -20.55 -3.43 -6.36
N LEU A 175 -19.46 -3.24 -5.60
CA LEU A 175 -19.53 -2.87 -4.20
C LEU A 175 -20.24 -1.52 -4.01
N SER A 176 -19.87 -0.52 -4.82
CA SER A 176 -20.50 0.82 -4.81
C SER A 176 -22.00 0.78 -5.09
N GLN A 177 -22.45 -0.07 -6.03
CA GLN A 177 -23.86 -0.23 -6.34
C GLN A 177 -24.63 -0.92 -5.20
N ALA A 178 -24.07 -2.00 -4.64
CA ALA A 178 -24.68 -2.69 -3.50
C ALA A 178 -24.88 -1.75 -2.30
N ILE A 179 -24.01 -0.75 -2.14
CA ILE A 179 -24.13 0.30 -1.13
C ILE A 179 -25.22 1.30 -1.49
N GLY A 180 -25.24 1.80 -2.72
CA GLY A 180 -26.19 2.83 -3.17
C GLY A 180 -27.65 2.39 -3.14
N ASP A 181 -27.90 1.08 -3.21
CA ASP A 181 -29.24 0.48 -3.13
C ASP A 181 -29.78 0.35 -1.70
N GLU A 182 -28.96 0.60 -0.67
CA GLU A 182 -29.40 0.52 0.72
C GLU A 182 -30.28 1.72 1.10
N PRO A 183 -31.44 1.51 1.75
CA PRO A 183 -32.29 2.61 2.21
C PRO A 183 -31.53 3.51 3.20
N GLU A 184 -31.80 4.83 3.17
CA GLU A 184 -31.16 5.81 4.06
C GLU A 184 -31.18 5.31 5.52
N ARG A 185 -29.98 5.02 6.04
CA ARG A 185 -29.82 4.66 7.45
C ARG A 185 -29.65 5.95 8.27
N VAL A 186 -30.43 6.08 9.33
CA VAL A 186 -30.34 7.20 10.26
C VAL A 186 -29.54 6.77 11.50
N GLY A 187 -28.56 7.57 11.91
CA GLY A 187 -27.82 7.39 13.17
C GLY A 187 -26.38 6.88 13.02
N SER A 188 -25.74 6.54 14.14
CA SER A 188 -24.31 6.19 14.23
C SER A 188 -23.90 4.94 13.45
N VAL A 189 -24.81 3.97 13.33
CA VAL A 189 -24.61 2.73 12.54
C VAL A 189 -24.48 3.04 11.05
N ALA A 190 -25.18 4.07 10.55
CA ALA A 190 -25.03 4.56 9.18
C ALA A 190 -23.65 5.16 8.94
N GLY A 191 -23.13 5.92 9.91
CA GLY A 191 -21.80 6.54 9.84
C GLY A 191 -20.67 5.50 9.85
N MET A 192 -20.75 4.49 10.71
CA MET A 192 -19.75 3.41 10.75
C MET A 192 -19.75 2.55 9.48
N ALA A 193 -20.94 2.18 8.99
CA ALA A 193 -21.08 1.45 7.74
C ALA A 193 -20.52 2.29 6.57
N GLY A 194 -20.93 3.55 6.46
CA GLY A 194 -20.44 4.47 5.42
C GLY A 194 -18.92 4.62 5.43
N GLN A 195 -18.30 4.72 6.60
CA GLN A 195 -16.84 4.78 6.72
C GLN A 195 -16.15 3.49 6.29
N ALA A 196 -16.62 2.32 6.76
CA ALA A 196 -16.06 1.03 6.36
C ALA A 196 -16.16 0.80 4.84
N LEU A 197 -17.26 1.26 4.24
CA LEU A 197 -17.53 1.18 2.81
C LEU A 197 -16.68 2.17 2.00
N GLY A 198 -16.48 3.40 2.49
CA GLY A 198 -15.57 4.37 1.89
C GLY A 198 -14.13 3.86 1.84
N LEU A 199 -13.68 3.22 2.93
CA LEU A 199 -12.35 2.59 2.99
C LEU A 199 -12.24 1.40 2.02
N ALA A 200 -13.28 0.57 1.93
CA ALA A 200 -13.30 -0.57 1.00
C ALA A 200 -13.22 -0.13 -0.47
N THR A 201 -13.97 0.92 -0.83
CA THR A 201 -13.98 1.45 -2.19
C THR A 201 -12.68 2.18 -2.52
N ALA A 202 -12.13 2.99 -1.61
CA ALA A 202 -10.82 3.59 -1.75
C ALA A 202 -9.71 2.53 -1.95
N ARG A 203 -9.81 1.40 -1.25
CA ARG A 203 -8.85 0.30 -1.35
C ARG A 203 -8.85 -0.37 -2.73
N LEU A 204 -10.01 -0.70 -3.29
CA LEU A 204 -10.08 -1.26 -4.63
C LEU A 204 -9.60 -0.25 -5.69
N SER A 205 -9.89 1.04 -5.48
CA SER A 205 -9.37 2.08 -6.36
C SER A 205 -7.85 2.20 -6.31
N SER A 206 -7.23 2.06 -5.14
CA SER A 206 -5.77 2.11 -5.03
C SER A 206 -5.09 0.90 -5.65
N LEU A 207 -5.69 -0.30 -5.58
CA LEU A 207 -5.19 -1.47 -6.29
C LEU A 207 -5.20 -1.27 -7.81
N ALA A 208 -6.26 -0.66 -8.35
CA ALA A 208 -6.31 -0.35 -9.77
C ALA A 208 -5.24 0.65 -10.21
N ILE A 209 -4.95 1.65 -9.38
CA ILE A 209 -3.88 2.62 -9.64
C ILE A 209 -2.51 1.95 -9.57
N ALA A 210 -2.30 1.09 -8.57
CA ALA A 210 -1.05 0.36 -8.36
C ALA A 210 -0.73 -0.60 -9.52
N ASP A 211 -1.73 -1.31 -10.05
CA ASP A 211 -1.58 -2.21 -11.20
C ASP A 211 -1.08 -1.48 -12.47
N ALA A 212 -1.51 -0.24 -12.67
CA ALA A 212 -1.08 0.58 -13.81
C ALA A 212 0.38 1.09 -13.73
N VAL A 213 1.09 0.84 -12.62
CA VAL A 213 2.43 1.37 -12.38
C VAL A 213 3.51 0.45 -12.93
N ASN A 214 4.38 0.98 -13.80
CA ASN A 214 5.64 0.32 -14.13
C ASN A 214 6.63 0.46 -12.96
N VAL A 215 6.75 -0.59 -12.14
CA VAL A 215 7.58 -0.59 -10.93
C VAL A 215 9.08 -0.67 -11.21
N VAL A 216 9.50 -1.21 -12.35
CA VAL A 216 10.92 -1.45 -12.65
C VAL A 216 11.79 -0.19 -12.47
N PRO A 217 11.48 0.96 -13.08
CA PRO A 217 12.27 2.18 -12.88
C PRO A 217 12.20 2.72 -11.44
N LEU A 218 11.13 2.43 -10.70
CA LEU A 218 10.93 2.91 -9.33
C LEU A 218 11.72 2.07 -8.31
N TRP A 219 11.93 0.80 -8.60
CA TRP A 219 12.56 -0.16 -7.69
C TRP A 219 14.03 -0.42 -8.03
N SER A 220 14.47 -0.16 -9.27
CA SER A 220 15.81 -0.53 -9.75
C SER A 220 16.97 0.08 -8.96
N ALA A 221 16.75 1.19 -8.26
CA ALA A 221 17.76 1.82 -7.39
C ALA A 221 17.56 1.50 -5.89
N GLY A 222 16.46 0.85 -5.52
CA GLY A 222 16.10 0.54 -4.14
C GLY A 222 16.78 -0.72 -3.60
N THR A 223 16.71 -0.87 -2.28
CA THR A 223 17.10 -2.10 -1.57
C THR A 223 15.85 -2.81 -1.05
N ALA A 224 15.66 -4.07 -1.42
CA ALA A 224 14.61 -4.92 -0.89
C ALA A 224 15.10 -5.81 0.27
N LEU A 225 14.30 -5.87 1.32
CA LEU A 225 14.40 -6.72 2.49
C LEU A 225 13.29 -7.77 2.35
N CYS A 226 13.65 -8.97 1.91
CA CYS A 226 12.71 -10.00 1.46
C CYS A 226 12.59 -11.14 2.48
N SER A 227 11.37 -11.59 2.72
CA SER A 227 11.04 -12.81 3.44
C SER A 227 11.36 -14.06 2.62
N SER A 228 11.34 -15.20 3.30
CA SER A 228 11.45 -16.52 2.68
C SER A 228 10.13 -17.03 2.10
N SER A 229 9.07 -16.20 2.10
CA SER A 229 7.73 -16.65 1.72
C SER A 229 7.65 -16.87 0.20
N PRO A 230 7.31 -18.08 -0.28
CA PRO A 230 7.31 -18.38 -1.71
C PRO A 230 6.20 -17.64 -2.47
N ASP A 231 5.05 -17.43 -1.82
CA ASP A 231 3.85 -16.85 -2.42
C ASP A 231 3.64 -15.37 -2.02
N SER A 232 4.71 -14.68 -1.62
CA SER A 232 4.66 -13.26 -1.21
C SER A 232 5.90 -12.49 -1.66
N GLY A 233 5.86 -11.16 -1.52
CA GLY A 233 6.98 -10.26 -1.81
C GLY A 233 7.49 -10.37 -3.25
N LEU A 234 8.81 -10.28 -3.41
CA LEU A 234 9.46 -10.39 -4.72
C LEU A 234 9.29 -11.79 -5.35
N ASN A 235 9.13 -12.85 -4.56
CA ASN A 235 8.92 -14.21 -5.09
C ASN A 235 7.58 -14.30 -5.84
N ARG A 236 6.52 -13.76 -5.25
CA ARG A 236 5.22 -13.63 -5.94
C ARG A 236 5.34 -12.75 -7.17
N THR A 237 5.98 -11.59 -7.04
CA THR A 237 6.16 -10.64 -8.14
C THR A 237 6.84 -11.28 -9.35
N ARG A 238 7.94 -12.01 -9.14
CA ARG A 238 8.65 -12.75 -10.19
C ARG A 238 7.79 -13.82 -10.84
N SER A 239 6.97 -14.50 -10.04
CA SER A 239 6.06 -15.53 -10.52
C SER A 239 4.96 -14.93 -11.41
N VAL A 240 4.36 -13.82 -10.99
CA VAL A 240 3.33 -13.08 -11.75
C VAL A 240 3.91 -12.56 -13.07
N LEU A 241 5.11 -11.98 -13.04
CA LEU A 241 5.76 -11.47 -14.25
C LEU A 241 6.33 -12.57 -15.17
N LEU A 242 6.31 -13.84 -14.74
CA LEU A 242 7.00 -14.95 -15.42
C LEU A 242 8.51 -14.68 -15.62
N LEU A 243 9.14 -14.02 -14.64
CA LEU A 243 10.53 -13.58 -14.66
C LEU A 243 11.26 -14.06 -13.40
N PRO A 244 11.55 -15.37 -13.25
CA PRO A 244 12.12 -15.94 -12.02
C PRO A 244 13.49 -15.35 -11.64
N ASP A 245 14.28 -14.93 -12.63
CA ASP A 245 15.65 -14.42 -12.43
C ASP A 245 15.79 -12.90 -12.61
N ALA A 246 14.68 -12.17 -12.74
CA ALA A 246 14.77 -10.73 -12.99
C ALA A 246 15.28 -9.96 -11.76
N ALA A 247 16.26 -9.08 -12.03
CA ALA A 247 16.71 -8.05 -11.10
C ALA A 247 15.72 -6.87 -11.14
N LEU A 248 14.69 -6.95 -10.30
CA LEU A 248 13.66 -5.90 -10.18
C LEU A 248 14.11 -4.76 -9.26
N VAL A 249 15.12 -5.00 -8.42
CA VAL A 249 15.63 -4.07 -7.41
C VAL A 249 17.15 -3.94 -7.54
N GLY A 250 17.71 -2.83 -7.06
CA GLY A 250 19.15 -2.58 -7.11
C GLY A 250 19.94 -3.49 -6.16
N ARG A 251 19.33 -3.83 -5.02
CA ARG A 251 19.88 -4.77 -4.04
C ARG A 251 18.76 -5.57 -3.39
N GLU A 252 19.00 -6.86 -3.17
CA GLU A 252 18.07 -7.75 -2.46
C GLU A 252 18.79 -8.39 -1.27
N ILE A 253 18.12 -8.43 -0.12
CA ILE A 253 18.60 -9.05 1.11
C ILE A 253 17.51 -9.98 1.61
N LEU A 254 17.82 -11.28 1.68
CA LEU A 254 16.87 -12.32 2.07
C LEU A 254 16.94 -12.62 3.58
N PHE A 255 15.78 -12.84 4.17
CA PHE A 255 15.58 -13.23 5.56
C PHE A 255 14.74 -14.51 5.65
N GLU A 256 14.90 -15.24 6.75
CA GLU A 256 14.13 -16.47 7.01
C GLU A 256 12.69 -16.18 7.48
N ASP A 257 12.42 -14.96 7.94
CA ASP A 257 11.10 -14.51 8.40
C ASP A 257 10.00 -14.76 7.35
N ARG A 258 8.75 -14.90 7.80
CA ARG A 258 7.59 -14.92 6.90
C ARG A 258 7.14 -13.51 6.54
N HIS A 259 6.40 -13.37 5.45
CA HIS A 259 5.90 -12.08 4.97
C HIS A 259 5.19 -11.26 6.07
N ALA A 260 4.33 -11.91 6.86
CA ALA A 260 3.58 -11.28 7.95
C ALA A 260 4.45 -10.92 9.19
N GLU A 261 5.71 -11.32 9.22
CA GLU A 261 6.63 -11.16 10.35
C GLU A 261 7.74 -10.14 10.06
N VAL A 262 7.97 -9.77 8.80
CA VAL A 262 9.08 -8.91 8.36
C VAL A 262 9.14 -7.60 9.15
N LEU A 263 8.00 -6.91 9.38
CA LEU A 263 8.00 -5.64 10.12
C LEU A 263 8.10 -5.80 11.64
N ARG A 264 8.04 -7.04 12.17
CA ARG A 264 8.24 -7.37 13.59
C ARG A 264 9.64 -7.91 13.87
N SER A 265 10.40 -8.21 12.83
CA SER A 265 11.70 -8.86 12.94
C SER A 265 12.78 -7.88 13.40
N THR A 266 13.41 -8.16 14.53
CA THR A 266 14.54 -7.39 15.04
C THR A 266 15.75 -7.48 14.11
N THR A 267 15.90 -8.60 13.39
CA THR A 267 16.96 -8.80 12.40
C THR A 267 16.77 -7.88 11.20
N VAL A 268 15.55 -7.80 10.68
CA VAL A 268 15.17 -6.88 9.61
C VAL A 268 15.34 -5.43 10.07
N ALA A 269 14.86 -5.10 11.27
CA ALA A 269 14.98 -3.75 11.84
C ALA A 269 16.44 -3.29 11.97
N ARG A 270 17.34 -4.17 12.43
CA ARG A 270 18.77 -3.88 12.50
C ARG A 270 19.36 -3.58 11.12
N MET A 271 19.07 -4.42 10.12
CA MET A 271 19.54 -4.19 8.75
C MET A 271 19.00 -2.88 8.18
N ALA A 272 17.71 -2.60 8.37
CA ALA A 272 17.12 -1.33 7.95
C ALA A 272 17.80 -0.13 8.63
N SER A 273 18.11 -0.22 9.92
CA SER A 273 18.82 0.84 10.67
C SER A 273 20.23 1.08 10.11
N GLU A 274 20.97 0.01 9.80
CA GLU A 274 22.29 0.10 9.17
C GLU A 274 22.22 0.79 7.80
N LEU A 275 21.24 0.43 6.97
CA LEU A 275 21.05 1.06 5.66
C LEU A 275 20.75 2.56 5.81
N LEU A 276 19.79 2.92 6.67
CA LEU A 276 19.40 4.31 6.91
C LEU A 276 20.55 5.18 7.44
N GLY A 277 21.42 4.61 8.28
CA GLY A 277 22.58 5.29 8.87
C GLY A 277 23.82 5.36 7.96
N SER A 278 23.86 4.62 6.85
CA SER A 278 25.12 4.40 6.10
C SER A 278 25.53 5.51 5.12
N SER A 279 24.64 6.42 4.70
CA SER A 279 24.98 7.43 3.67
C SER A 279 25.55 8.75 4.23
N ASP A 280 26.52 8.65 5.14
CA ASP A 280 27.42 9.73 5.61
C ASP A 280 28.90 9.49 5.21
N ALA A 281 29.14 8.70 4.16
CA ALA A 281 30.47 8.46 3.58
C ALA A 281 30.63 9.11 2.20
#